data_AF-A0A3N5P411-F1
#
_entry.id   AF-A0A3N5P411-F1
#
_cell.length_a   1.000
_cell.length_b   1.000
_cell.length_c   1.000
_cell.angle_alpha   90.00
_cell.angle_beta   90.00
_cell.angle_gamma   90.00
#
_symmetry.space_group_name_H-M   'P 1'
#
loop_
_entity.id
_entity.type
_entity.pdbx_description
1 polymer ?
#
loop_
_entity_poly.entity_id
_entity_poly.type
_entity_poly.pdbx_seq_one_letter_code
_entity_poly.pdbx_strand_id
1 'polypeptide(L)'
;MGMDADVIGIGKFSSDTAHLLDYSPDFYSDTKEGADVITTVFLAGTSDQSHQLARAMGVDPWDFNTHKINASKVSVFELRKFVEYSPDHEEKDIDGFIQLVEKGFTFFYRPNG
;
A
#
# COMPACT_ATOMS: atom_id res chain seq x y z
N MET A 1 13.17 -19.35 -5.67
CA MET A 1 11.86 -18.69 -5.69
C MET A 1 11.90 -17.62 -4.63
N GLY A 2 11.75 -16.36 -5.03
CA GLY A 2 11.64 -15.26 -4.08
C GLY A 2 10.18 -15.05 -3.70
N MET A 3 9.92 -14.71 -2.44
CA MET A 3 8.66 -14.13 -2.01
C MET A 3 8.61 -12.67 -2.45
N ASP A 4 7.73 -12.36 -3.39
CA ASP A 4 7.31 -10.99 -3.68
C ASP A 4 6.16 -10.64 -2.73
N ALA A 5 5.81 -9.37 -2.60
CA ALA A 5 4.63 -8.97 -1.86
C ALA A 5 4.10 -7.64 -2.34
N ASP A 6 2.84 -7.38 -2.05
CA ASP A 6 2.24 -6.08 -2.26
C ASP A 6 1.41 -5.64 -1.05
N VAL A 7 1.19 -4.33 -0.98
CA VAL A 7 0.23 -3.72 -0.08
C VAL A 7 -0.83 -3.07 -0.93
N ILE A 8 -2.07 -3.55 -0.80
CA ILE A 8 -3.23 -2.94 -1.48
C ILE A 8 -4.04 -2.12 -0.50
N GLY A 9 -4.58 -1.00 -0.98
CA GLY A 9 -5.60 -0.19 -0.32
C GLY A 9 -6.96 -0.43 -0.96
N ILE A 10 -7.99 -0.60 -0.14
CA ILE A 10 -9.39 -0.69 -0.56
C ILE A 10 -10.16 0.42 0.13
N GLY A 11 -10.85 1.24 -0.64
CA GLY A 11 -11.58 2.39 -0.12
C GLY A 11 -12.67 2.87 -1.06
N LYS A 12 -13.28 3.98 -0.67
CA LYS A 12 -14.32 4.62 -1.45
C LYS A 12 -13.69 5.68 -2.34
N PHE A 13 -13.97 5.61 -3.64
CA PHE A 13 -13.53 6.59 -4.60
C PHE A 13 -14.07 7.96 -4.22
N SER A 14 -13.19 8.94 -4.30
CA SER A 14 -13.54 10.34 -4.37
C SER A 14 -12.61 11.04 -5.34
N SER A 15 -13.12 12.03 -6.08
CA SER A 15 -12.35 12.84 -7.02
C SER A 15 -11.07 13.44 -6.39
N ASP A 16 -11.10 13.75 -5.09
CA ASP A 16 -9.93 14.21 -4.33
C ASP A 16 -8.85 13.12 -4.10
N THR A 17 -9.22 11.83 -4.12
CA THR A 17 -8.29 10.70 -3.96
C THR A 17 -7.75 10.17 -5.29
N ALA A 18 -8.30 10.59 -6.43
CA ALA A 18 -7.97 10.02 -7.74
C ALA A 18 -6.47 10.07 -8.09
N HIS A 19 -5.76 11.11 -7.61
CA HIS A 19 -4.32 11.27 -7.80
C HIS A 19 -3.44 10.35 -6.94
N LEU A 20 -4.05 9.62 -6.01
CA LEU A 20 -3.41 8.66 -5.11
C LEU A 20 -3.64 7.21 -5.54
N LEU A 21 -4.35 6.99 -6.66
CA LEU A 21 -4.68 5.65 -7.18
C LEU A 21 -3.73 5.24 -8.30
N ASP A 22 -3.81 3.97 -8.72
CA ASP A 22 -2.87 3.33 -9.66
C ASP A 22 -2.77 4.00 -11.04
N TYR A 23 -3.85 4.66 -11.48
CA TYR A 23 -3.92 5.30 -12.80
C TYR A 23 -4.01 6.81 -12.69
N SER A 24 -3.69 7.51 -13.80
CA SER A 24 -3.94 8.94 -13.90
C SER A 24 -5.41 9.26 -13.56
N PRO A 25 -5.70 10.39 -12.87
CA PRO A 25 -7.06 10.82 -12.57
C PRO A 25 -8.03 10.78 -13.75
N ASP A 26 -7.53 10.98 -14.98
CA ASP A 26 -8.34 10.93 -16.21
C ASP A 26 -9.03 9.58 -16.43
N PHE A 27 -8.40 8.47 -16.00
CA PHE A 27 -8.97 7.13 -16.08
C PHE A 27 -10.12 6.92 -15.07
N TYR A 28 -10.23 7.78 -14.07
CA TYR A 28 -11.31 7.76 -13.08
C TYR A 28 -12.39 8.81 -13.35
N SER A 29 -12.33 9.52 -14.49
CA SER A 29 -13.26 10.61 -14.82
C SER A 29 -14.74 10.22 -14.77
N ASP A 30 -15.07 8.99 -15.16
CA ASP A 30 -16.43 8.43 -15.10
C ASP A 30 -16.69 7.57 -13.86
N THR A 31 -15.73 7.49 -12.93
CA THR A 31 -15.90 6.70 -11.69
C THR A 31 -16.86 7.41 -10.76
N LYS A 32 -17.88 6.68 -10.31
CA LYS A 32 -18.89 7.22 -9.42
C LYS A 32 -18.30 7.51 -8.04
N GLU A 33 -18.56 8.69 -7.50
CA GLU A 33 -18.30 9.05 -6.10
C GLU A 33 -18.87 7.97 -5.14
N GLY A 34 -18.02 7.49 -4.24
CA GLY A 34 -18.35 6.41 -3.30
C GLY A 34 -18.33 4.99 -3.90
N ALA A 35 -17.87 4.80 -5.14
CA ALA A 35 -17.59 3.46 -5.67
C ALA A 35 -16.45 2.79 -4.88
N ASP A 36 -16.46 1.46 -4.76
CA ASP A 36 -15.31 0.74 -4.20
C ASP A 36 -14.16 0.75 -5.22
N VAL A 37 -12.98 1.17 -4.77
CA VAL A 37 -11.75 1.16 -5.57
C VAL A 37 -10.64 0.43 -4.83
N ILE A 38 -9.74 -0.14 -5.61
CA ILE A 38 -8.56 -0.86 -5.15
C ILE A 38 -7.35 -0.17 -5.77
N THR A 39 -6.30 0.00 -4.99
CA THR A 39 -5.03 0.57 -5.43
C THR A 39 -3.87 -0.21 -4.81
N THR A 40 -2.78 -0.33 -5.55
CA THR A 40 -1.51 -0.86 -5.08
C THR A 40 -0.69 0.27 -4.50
N VAL A 41 -0.37 0.19 -3.21
CA VAL A 41 0.33 1.26 -2.48
C VAL A 41 1.83 1.00 -2.46
N PHE A 42 2.24 -0.24 -2.19
CA PHE A 42 3.65 -0.63 -2.17
C PHE A 42 3.82 -2.00 -2.83
N LEU A 43 4.97 -2.18 -3.47
CA LEU A 43 5.37 -3.40 -4.16
C LEU A 43 6.78 -3.80 -3.70
N ALA A 44 6.94 -5.05 -3.31
CA ALA A 44 8.21 -5.66 -2.99
C ALA A 44 8.50 -6.78 -4.01
N GLY A 45 9.55 -6.61 -4.81
CA GLY A 45 9.94 -7.55 -5.88
C GLY A 45 11.04 -8.53 -5.49
N THR A 46 11.39 -8.60 -4.20
CA THR A 46 12.38 -9.53 -3.65
C THR A 46 11.96 -9.97 -2.25
N SER A 47 12.51 -11.11 -1.80
CA SER A 47 12.24 -11.62 -0.45
C SER A 47 12.69 -10.66 0.64
N ASP A 48 13.84 -9.99 0.49
CA ASP A 48 14.32 -9.03 1.47
C ASP A 48 13.40 -7.81 1.54
N GLN A 49 12.97 -7.28 0.39
CA GLN A 49 11.98 -6.20 0.34
C GLN A 49 10.64 -6.62 0.95
N SER A 50 10.19 -7.86 0.71
CA SER A 50 8.94 -8.39 1.25
C SER A 50 8.97 -8.42 2.78
N HIS A 51 10.05 -8.94 3.38
CA HIS A 51 10.22 -8.94 4.83
C HIS A 51 10.33 -7.52 5.41
N GLN A 52 11.03 -6.62 4.72
CA GLN A 52 11.11 -5.21 5.14
C GLN A 52 9.75 -4.53 5.10
N LEU A 53 8.98 -4.73 4.02
CA LEU A 53 7.65 -4.17 3.87
C LEU A 53 6.69 -4.73 4.93
N ALA A 54 6.72 -6.05 5.19
CA ALA A 54 5.94 -6.67 6.26
C ALA A 54 6.26 -6.07 7.64
N ARG A 55 7.55 -5.90 7.95
CA ARG A 55 8.02 -5.25 9.18
C ARG A 55 7.52 -3.81 9.27
N ALA A 56 7.59 -3.06 8.18
CA ALA A 56 7.11 -1.68 8.13
C ALA A 56 5.59 -1.59 8.35
N MET A 57 4.82 -2.54 7.81
CA MET A 57 3.38 -2.63 8.00
C MET A 57 2.95 -3.22 9.34
N GLY A 58 3.89 -3.72 10.15
CA GLY A 58 3.62 -4.35 11.43
C GLY A 58 2.88 -5.68 11.31
N VAL A 59 3.10 -6.41 10.21
CA VAL A 59 2.53 -7.73 9.94
C VAL A 59 3.61 -8.81 9.94
N ASP A 60 3.21 -10.05 10.21
CA ASP A 60 4.07 -11.22 10.01
C ASP A 60 3.86 -11.73 8.57
N PRO A 61 4.90 -11.77 7.71
CA PRO A 61 4.76 -12.20 6.32
C PRO A 61 4.30 -13.66 6.16
N TRP A 62 4.39 -14.48 7.23
CA TRP A 62 3.97 -15.88 7.23
C TRP A 62 2.64 -16.14 7.94
N ASP A 63 2.01 -15.09 8.51
CA ASP A 63 0.69 -15.22 9.13
C ASP A 63 -0.43 -15.07 8.09
N PHE A 64 -0.82 -16.19 7.50
CA PHE A 64 -1.94 -16.27 6.56
C PHE A 64 -3.32 -15.91 7.16
N ASN A 65 -3.42 -15.74 8.47
CA ASN A 65 -4.67 -15.34 9.12
C ASN A 65 -4.79 -13.81 9.22
N THR A 66 -3.69 -13.06 9.07
CA THR A 66 -3.64 -11.62 9.38
C THR A 66 -3.03 -10.82 8.24
N HIS A 67 -3.76 -10.75 7.12
CA HIS A 67 -3.39 -9.90 5.97
C HIS A 67 -3.79 -8.44 6.15
N LYS A 68 -4.83 -8.16 6.95
CA LYS A 68 -5.32 -6.80 7.18
C LYS A 68 -4.32 -6.01 8.01
N ILE A 69 -3.84 -4.91 7.46
CA ILE A 69 -2.89 -4.02 8.12
C ILE A 69 -3.65 -3.15 9.13
N ASN A 70 -3.10 -3.04 10.34
CA ASN A 70 -3.54 -2.07 11.31
C ASN A 70 -2.70 -0.80 11.17
N ALA A 71 -3.29 0.28 10.66
CA ALA A 71 -2.60 1.55 10.42
C ALA A 71 -1.87 2.10 11.66
N SER A 72 -2.36 1.83 12.88
CA SER A 72 -1.68 2.28 14.11
C SER A 72 -0.41 1.52 14.46
N LYS A 73 -0.15 0.39 13.80
CA LYS A 73 1.07 -0.42 13.95
C LYS A 73 2.10 -0.15 12.85
N VAL A 74 1.74 0.63 11.83
CA VAL A 74 2.64 0.94 10.72
C VAL A 74 3.79 1.83 11.21
N SER A 75 5.02 1.45 10.88
CA SER A 75 6.23 2.19 11.22
C SER A 75 6.67 3.03 10.03
N VAL A 76 6.40 4.34 10.09
CA VAL A 76 6.86 5.30 9.07
C VAL A 76 8.38 5.28 8.92
N PHE A 77 9.11 5.08 10.02
CA PHE A 77 10.57 4.96 9.98
C PHE A 77 11.06 3.75 9.17
N GLU A 78 10.41 2.59 9.33
CA GLU A 78 10.77 1.40 8.55
C GLU A 78 10.27 1.50 7.10
N LEU A 79 9.14 2.18 6.86
CA LEU A 79 8.67 2.51 5.51
C LEU A 79 9.67 3.37 4.74
N ARG A 80 10.25 4.39 5.38
CA ARG A 80 11.32 5.21 4.77
C ARG A 80 12.52 4.38 4.35
N LYS A 81 12.98 3.47 5.22
CA LYS A 81 14.05 2.56 4.86
C LYS A 81 13.67 1.68 3.68
N PHE A 82 12.46 1.13 3.68
CA PHE A 82 11.98 0.32 2.55
C PHE A 82 12.04 1.10 1.23
N VAL A 83 11.59 2.36 1.23
CA VAL A 83 11.66 3.27 0.08
C VAL A 83 13.10 3.56 -0.34
N GLU A 84 14.01 3.83 0.61
CA GLU A 84 15.44 4.07 0.32
C GLU A 84 16.10 2.89 -0.43
N TYR A 85 15.66 1.66 -0.18
CA TYR A 85 16.18 0.43 -0.80
C TYR A 85 15.33 -0.09 -1.97
N SER A 86 14.25 0.60 -2.35
CA SER A 86 13.34 0.15 -3.40
C SER A 86 13.27 1.17 -4.53
N PRO A 87 13.89 0.88 -5.70
CA PRO A 87 14.02 1.87 -6.79
C PRO A 87 12.67 2.29 -7.41
N ASP A 88 11.61 1.54 -7.14
CA ASP A 88 10.26 1.79 -7.66
C ASP A 88 9.39 2.66 -6.74
N HIS A 89 9.91 3.05 -5.56
CA HIS A 89 9.17 3.86 -4.59
C HIS A 89 9.94 5.14 -4.24
N GLU A 90 9.19 6.19 -3.90
CA GLU A 90 9.66 7.51 -3.49
C GLU A 90 8.99 7.94 -2.17
N GLU A 91 9.54 8.96 -1.49
CA GLU A 91 8.97 9.46 -0.23
C GLU A 91 7.50 9.91 -0.38
N LYS A 92 7.12 10.39 -1.57
CA LYS A 92 5.73 10.79 -1.87
C LYS A 92 4.73 9.63 -1.76
N ASP A 93 5.19 8.38 -1.90
CA ASP A 93 4.33 7.21 -1.79
C ASP A 93 3.96 6.94 -0.31
N ILE A 94 4.84 7.31 0.62
CA ILE A 94 4.55 7.32 2.06
C ILE A 94 3.50 8.39 2.37
N ASP A 95 3.66 9.60 1.81
CA ASP A 95 2.68 10.68 1.97
C ASP A 95 1.32 10.28 1.37
N GLY A 96 1.32 9.60 0.22
CA GLY A 96 0.11 9.07 -0.41
C GLY A 96 -0.57 8.01 0.44
N PHE A 97 0.20 7.07 1.02
CA PHE A 97 -0.32 6.09 1.97
C PHE A 97 -0.99 6.76 3.18
N ILE A 98 -0.34 7.76 3.79
CA ILE A 98 -0.89 8.49 4.94
C ILE A 98 -2.21 9.18 4.56
N GLN A 99 -2.26 9.84 3.40
CA GLN A 99 -3.48 10.47 2.91
C GLN A 99 -4.61 9.44 2.70
N LEU A 100 -4.31 8.27 2.13
CA LEU A 100 -5.31 7.21 1.98
C LEU A 100 -5.81 6.69 3.34
N VAL A 101 -4.96 6.58 4.36
CA VAL A 101 -5.36 6.26 5.74
C VAL A 101 -6.35 7.30 6.26
N GLU A 102 -6.07 8.59 6.10
CA GLU A 102 -6.95 9.69 6.52
C GLU A 102 -8.30 9.67 5.78
N LYS A 103 -8.32 9.18 4.54
CA LYS A 103 -9.53 8.97 3.73
C LYS A 103 -10.29 7.69 4.08
N GLY A 104 -9.81 6.92 5.06
CA GLY A 104 -10.47 5.72 5.56
C GLY A 104 -10.27 4.48 4.70
N PHE A 105 -9.24 4.44 3.85
CA PHE A 105 -8.87 3.22 3.16
C PHE A 105 -8.45 2.14 4.15
N THR A 106 -8.76 0.90 3.80
CA THR A 106 -8.29 -0.28 4.53
C THR A 106 -7.20 -0.96 3.73
N PHE A 107 -6.12 -1.36 4.39
CA PHE A 107 -4.95 -1.91 3.72
C PHE A 107 -4.75 -3.39 4.02
N PHE A 108 -4.20 -4.09 3.04
CA PHE A 108 -3.90 -5.52 3.14
C PHE A 108 -2.51 -5.80 2.60
N TYR A 109 -1.73 -6.56 3.36
CA TYR A 109 -0.46 -7.12 2.92
C TYR A 109 -0.71 -8.47 2.26
N ARG A 110 -0.27 -8.65 1.01
CA ARG A 110 -0.39 -9.92 0.27
C ARG A 110 1.00 -10.43 -0.08
N PRO A 111 1.49 -11.50 0.57
CA PRO A 111 2.67 -12.20 0.09
C PRO A 111 2.34 -12.95 -1.20
N ASN A 112 3.17 -12.77 -2.22
CA ASN A 112 3.07 -13.38 -3.54
C ASN A 112 4.30 -14.30 -3.72
N GLY A 113 4.15 -15.61 -3.57
CA GLY A 113 5.27 -16.56 -3.61
C GLY A 113 4.86 -18.01 -3.63
#